data_AF-A0A7V1XNG4-F1
#
_entry.id   AF-A0A7V1XNG4-F1
#
_cell.length_a   1.000
_cell.length_b   1.000
_cell.length_c   1.000
_cell.angle_alpha   90.00
_cell.angle_beta   90.00
_cell.angle_gamma   90.00
#
_symmetry.space_group_name_H-M   'P 1'
#
loop_
_entity.id
_entity.type
_entity.pdbx_description
1 polymer ?
#
loop_
_entity_poly.entity_id
_entity_poly.type
_entity_poly.pdbx_seq_one_letter_code
_entity_poly.pdbx_strand_id
1 'polypeptide(L)'
;PPPSPSPTEPGYGLPLGLLALSLLAAAAAALVLIPLTKTLRRALELRRRRSPRERVLAAYRVFDGEAADLGLGRGPGETVLEHRDRLARSARSLDGHLDALVAAAVRAAYAPEALAPEDAERAVRAARDAIRGLRRDAGALRALTGIYRPGW
;
A
#
# COMPACT_ATOMS: atom_id res chain seq x y z
N PRO A 1 31.10 -50.92 43.92
CA PRO A 1 29.99 -49.96 43.69
C PRO A 1 29.93 -49.64 42.18
N PRO A 2 28.78 -49.80 41.50
CA PRO A 2 28.68 -49.40 40.10
C PRO A 2 28.73 -47.87 39.97
N PRO A 3 29.29 -47.31 38.89
CA PRO A 3 29.30 -45.87 38.67
C PRO A 3 27.86 -45.35 38.48
N SER A 4 27.53 -44.26 39.16
CA SER A 4 26.26 -43.56 39.02
C SER A 4 26.08 -43.09 37.58
N PRO A 5 24.89 -43.23 36.96
CA PRO A 5 24.64 -42.69 35.63
C PRO A 5 24.76 -41.17 35.68
N SER A 6 25.58 -40.61 34.80
CA SER A 6 25.68 -39.16 34.60
C SER A 6 24.35 -38.63 34.06
N PRO A 7 23.83 -37.48 34.54
CA PRO A 7 22.67 -36.86 33.94
C PRO A 7 23.01 -36.48 32.49
N THR A 8 22.33 -37.08 31.54
CA THR A 8 22.37 -36.67 30.14
C THR A 8 21.73 -35.28 30.08
N GLU A 9 22.56 -34.24 30.00
CA GLU A 9 22.13 -32.88 29.70
C GLU A 9 21.22 -32.94 28.46
N PRO A 10 19.93 -32.57 28.55
CA PRO A 10 19.08 -32.48 27.37
C PRO A 10 19.63 -31.34 26.52
N GLY A 11 20.40 -31.68 25.49
CA GLY A 11 20.85 -30.74 24.49
C GLY A 11 19.63 -30.10 23.84
N TYR A 12 19.34 -28.85 24.20
CA TYR A 12 18.30 -28.03 23.59
C TYR A 12 18.73 -27.61 22.18
N GLY A 13 18.90 -28.59 21.29
CA GLY A 13 18.85 -28.34 19.86
C GLY A 13 17.40 -28.03 19.55
N LEU A 14 17.07 -26.75 19.35
CA LEU A 14 15.77 -26.37 18.78
C LEU A 14 15.53 -27.29 17.59
N PRO A 15 14.49 -28.14 17.61
CA PRO A 15 14.31 -29.12 16.55
C PRO A 15 14.14 -28.32 15.28
N LEU A 16 15.02 -28.56 14.31
CA LEU A 16 15.14 -27.77 13.09
C LEU A 16 13.78 -27.60 12.40
N GLY A 17 12.88 -28.59 12.54
CA GLY A 17 11.48 -28.54 12.11
C GLY A 17 10.62 -27.47 12.80
N LEU A 18 10.72 -27.27 14.12
CA LEU A 18 10.00 -26.18 14.81
C LEU A 18 10.54 -24.81 14.40
N LEU A 19 11.85 -24.71 14.16
CA LEU A 19 12.50 -23.49 13.70
C LEU A 19 12.08 -23.14 12.26
N ALA A 20 12.03 -24.13 11.37
CA ALA A 20 11.50 -23.95 10.02
C ALA A 20 10.01 -23.59 10.01
N LEU A 21 9.21 -24.24 10.87
CA LEU A 21 7.77 -23.96 10.98
C LEU A 21 7.51 -22.55 11.52
N SER A 22 8.29 -22.08 12.51
CA SER A 22 8.15 -20.73 13.06
C SER A 22 8.55 -19.67 12.04
N LEU A 23 9.62 -19.90 11.25
CA LEU A 23 10.00 -19.02 10.14
C LEU A 23 8.93 -18.96 9.05
N LEU A 24 8.35 -20.11 8.68
CA LEU A 24 7.26 -20.17 7.70
C LEU A 24 6.02 -19.42 8.19
N ALA A 25 5.65 -19.62 9.47
CA ALA A 25 4.53 -18.91 10.08
C ALA A 25 4.78 -17.39 10.14
N ALA A 26 6.00 -16.96 10.48
CA ALA A 26 6.39 -15.56 10.46
C ALA A 26 6.32 -14.95 9.05
N ALA A 27 6.77 -15.69 8.03
CA ALA A 27 6.68 -15.27 6.64
C ALA A 27 5.22 -15.13 6.17
N ALA A 28 4.38 -16.12 6.48
CA ALA A 28 2.94 -16.07 6.19
C ALA A 28 2.24 -14.93 6.95
N ALA A 29 2.62 -14.68 8.20
CA ALA A 29 2.11 -13.57 8.98
C ALA A 29 2.54 -12.23 8.38
N ALA A 30 3.80 -12.08 7.94
CA ALA A 30 4.29 -10.88 7.27
C ALA A 30 3.52 -10.59 5.96
N LEU A 31 3.23 -11.63 5.17
CA LEU A 31 2.40 -11.56 3.96
C LEU A 31 1.02 -10.94 4.22
N VAL A 32 0.44 -11.10 5.41
CA VAL A 32 -0.88 -10.58 5.77
C VAL A 32 -0.79 -9.27 6.58
N LEU A 33 0.09 -9.22 7.57
CA LEU A 33 0.21 -8.10 8.50
C LEU A 33 0.79 -6.84 7.85
N ILE A 34 1.73 -6.98 6.91
CA ILE A 34 2.33 -5.82 6.22
C ILE A 34 1.27 -5.05 5.39
N PRO A 35 0.48 -5.69 4.50
CA PRO A 35 -0.57 -4.97 3.77
C PRO A 35 -1.67 -4.45 4.71
N LEU A 36 -2.03 -5.19 5.76
CA LEU A 36 -3.05 -4.77 6.72
C LEU A 36 -2.61 -3.53 7.53
N THR A 37 -1.37 -3.49 7.98
CA THR A 37 -0.84 -2.33 8.72
C THR A 37 -0.67 -1.10 7.83
N LYS A 38 -0.22 -1.26 6.57
CA LYS A 38 -0.17 -0.17 5.58
C LYS A 38 -1.56 0.42 5.32
N THR A 39 -2.56 -0.41 5.08
CA THR A 39 -3.94 0.05 4.82
C THR A 39 -4.57 0.71 6.06
N LEU A 40 -4.33 0.18 7.25
CA LEU A 40 -4.84 0.75 8.50
C LEU A 40 -4.22 2.12 8.81
N ARG A 41 -2.90 2.28 8.60
CA ARG A 41 -2.23 3.59 8.71
C ARG A 41 -2.80 4.61 7.71
N ARG A 42 -2.99 4.19 6.46
CA ARG A 42 -3.59 5.01 5.40
C ARG A 42 -5.03 5.44 5.76
N ALA A 43 -5.82 4.54 6.34
CA ALA A 43 -7.16 4.85 6.83
C ALA A 43 -7.16 5.80 8.04
N LEU A 44 -6.22 5.63 8.97
CA LEU A 44 -6.05 6.52 10.12
C LEU A 44 -5.61 7.92 9.69
N GLU A 45 -4.72 8.05 8.70
CA GLU A 45 -4.37 9.34 8.13
C GLU A 45 -5.58 10.04 7.52
N LEU A 46 -6.36 9.34 6.70
CA LEU A 46 -7.59 9.91 6.11
C LEU A 46 -8.61 10.36 7.17
N ARG A 47 -8.72 9.65 8.29
CA ARG A 47 -9.65 9.97 9.39
C ARG A 47 -9.17 11.12 10.28
N ARG A 48 -7.86 11.39 10.36
CA ARG A 48 -7.29 12.44 11.21
C ARG A 48 -7.31 13.83 10.57
N ARG A 49 -7.44 13.92 9.24
CA ARG A 49 -7.41 15.20 8.50
C ARG A 49 -8.78 15.87 8.51
N ARG A 50 -8.84 17.12 8.98
CA ARG A 50 -10.10 17.86 9.15
C ARG A 50 -10.47 18.75 7.97
N SER A 51 -9.50 19.22 7.18
CA SER A 51 -9.79 20.06 6.02
C SER A 51 -10.08 19.23 4.75
N PRO A 52 -11.03 19.65 3.89
CA PRO A 52 -11.28 18.98 2.61
C PRO A 52 -10.03 18.87 1.74
N ARG A 53 -9.19 19.91 1.72
CA ARG A 53 -7.88 19.93 1.03
C ARG A 53 -6.97 18.78 1.49
N GLU A 54 -6.78 18.63 2.80
CA GLU A 54 -5.93 17.56 3.34
C GLU A 54 -6.49 16.17 3.03
N ARG A 55 -7.83 16.01 3.01
CA ARG A 55 -8.48 14.73 2.67
C ARG A 55 -8.24 14.35 1.21
N VAL A 56 -8.28 15.31 0.28
CA VAL A 56 -7.95 15.07 -1.14
C VAL A 56 -6.49 14.66 -1.31
N LEU A 57 -5.55 15.40 -0.70
CA LEU A 57 -4.12 15.09 -0.77
C LEU A 57 -3.79 13.74 -0.10
N ALA A 58 -4.48 13.41 0.99
CA ALA A 58 -4.39 12.09 1.61
C ALA A 58 -4.94 11.00 0.68
N ALA A 59 -6.08 11.22 0.01
CA ALA A 59 -6.63 10.27 -0.94
C ALA A 59 -5.64 9.96 -2.08
N TYR A 60 -4.98 10.98 -2.63
CA TYR A 60 -3.94 10.80 -3.65
C TYR A 60 -2.73 10.03 -3.11
N ARG A 61 -2.23 10.35 -1.91
CA ARG A 61 -1.11 9.60 -1.29
C ARG A 61 -1.44 8.13 -1.03
N VAL A 62 -2.68 7.85 -0.63
CA VAL A 62 -3.16 6.47 -0.46
C VAL A 62 -3.16 5.75 -1.80
N PHE A 63 -3.69 6.39 -2.85
CA PHE A 63 -3.68 5.86 -4.21
C PHE A 63 -2.25 5.59 -4.72
N ASP A 64 -1.34 6.57 -4.63
CA ASP A 64 0.06 6.43 -5.07
C ASP A 64 0.75 5.30 -4.32
N GLY A 65 0.50 5.18 -3.02
CA GLY A 65 1.00 4.07 -2.23
C GLY A 65 0.43 2.71 -2.67
N GLU A 66 -0.85 2.62 -3.01
CA GLU A 66 -1.44 1.37 -3.51
C GLU A 66 -0.98 1.06 -4.95
N ALA A 67 -0.74 2.07 -5.77
CA ALA A 67 -0.13 1.91 -7.08
C ALA A 67 1.32 1.43 -6.94
N ALA A 68 2.08 1.94 -5.96
CA ALA A 68 3.42 1.48 -5.62
C ALA A 68 3.43 0.01 -5.19
N ASP A 69 2.43 -0.40 -4.40
CA ASP A 69 2.22 -1.79 -4.03
C ASP A 69 1.98 -2.68 -5.27
N LEU A 70 1.47 -2.12 -6.39
CA LEU A 70 1.33 -2.80 -7.68
C LEU A 70 2.56 -2.69 -8.61
N GLY A 71 3.65 -2.06 -8.15
CA GLY A 71 4.83 -1.76 -8.96
C GLY A 71 4.63 -0.59 -9.93
N LEU A 72 3.55 0.17 -9.76
CA LEU A 72 3.14 1.27 -10.63
C LEU A 72 3.25 2.65 -9.97
N GLY A 73 3.82 2.74 -8.76
CA GLY A 73 3.94 3.97 -7.97
C GLY A 73 4.76 5.06 -8.65
N ARG A 74 4.69 6.28 -8.12
CA ARG A 74 5.40 7.45 -8.64
C ARG A 74 6.93 7.30 -8.57
N GLY A 75 7.62 7.71 -9.62
CA GLY A 75 9.08 7.71 -9.70
C GLY A 75 9.71 8.90 -8.96
N PRO A 76 11.01 8.86 -8.66
CA PRO A 76 11.72 9.99 -8.07
C PRO A 76 11.63 11.23 -8.97
N GLY A 77 11.21 12.36 -8.41
CA GLY A 77 11.06 13.63 -9.15
C GLY A 77 9.87 13.67 -10.11
N GLU A 78 9.15 12.56 -10.30
CA GLU A 78 8.00 12.52 -11.19
C GLU A 78 6.85 13.35 -10.62
N THR A 79 6.25 14.18 -11.45
CA THR A 79 5.08 14.99 -11.08
C THR A 79 3.80 14.17 -11.04
N VAL A 80 2.76 14.71 -10.40
CA VAL A 80 1.44 14.05 -10.33
C VAL A 80 0.85 13.81 -11.73
N LEU A 81 1.08 14.73 -12.67
CA LEU A 81 0.57 14.64 -14.04
C LEU A 81 1.36 13.63 -14.88
N GLU A 82 2.69 13.60 -14.76
CA GLU A 82 3.52 12.60 -15.44
C GLU A 82 3.20 11.18 -14.98
N HIS A 83 2.98 11.02 -13.67
CA HIS A 83 2.54 9.75 -13.09
C HIS A 83 1.19 9.29 -13.67
N ARG A 84 0.23 10.22 -13.76
CA ARG A 84 -1.08 9.98 -14.41
C ARG A 84 -0.90 9.51 -15.85
N ASP A 85 -0.10 10.22 -16.64
CA ASP A 85 0.12 9.89 -18.05
C ASP A 85 0.81 8.54 -18.23
N ARG A 86 1.76 8.18 -17.35
CA ARG A 86 2.34 6.84 -17.34
C ARG A 86 1.31 5.76 -17.01
N LEU A 87 0.48 5.98 -16.00
CA LEU A 87 -0.57 5.02 -15.62
C LEU A 87 -1.61 4.84 -16.72
N ALA A 88 -2.04 5.93 -17.35
CA ALA A 88 -2.99 5.91 -18.47
C ALA A 88 -2.46 5.14 -19.69
N ARG A 89 -1.14 5.13 -19.91
CA ARG A 89 -0.49 4.29 -20.94
C ARG A 89 -0.40 2.82 -20.55
N SER A 90 -0.42 2.52 -19.25
CA SER A 90 -0.17 1.18 -18.71
C SER A 90 -1.45 0.38 -18.43
N ALA A 91 -2.58 1.07 -18.19
CA ALA A 91 -3.89 0.48 -17.93
C ALA A 91 -4.90 0.98 -18.99
N ARG A 92 -5.54 0.05 -19.71
CA ARG A 92 -6.39 0.36 -20.87
C ARG A 92 -7.76 0.95 -20.49
N SER A 93 -8.20 0.80 -19.25
CA SER A 93 -9.32 1.59 -18.73
C SER A 93 -9.18 1.92 -17.25
N LEU A 94 -9.19 3.23 -16.95
CA LEU A 94 -9.36 3.76 -15.61
C LEU A 94 -10.67 4.54 -15.45
N ASP A 95 -11.60 4.38 -16.41
CA ASP A 95 -12.94 4.99 -16.45
C ASP A 95 -12.97 6.49 -16.05
N GLY A 96 -11.91 7.24 -16.34
CA GLY A 96 -11.76 8.66 -15.96
C GLY A 96 -11.61 8.92 -14.44
N HIS A 97 -11.65 7.90 -13.60
CA HIS A 97 -11.51 8.03 -12.14
C HIS A 97 -10.11 8.50 -11.74
N LEU A 98 -9.08 8.05 -12.45
CA LEU A 98 -7.72 8.55 -12.24
C LEU A 98 -7.62 10.05 -12.55
N ASP A 99 -8.22 10.48 -13.67
CA ASP A 99 -8.21 11.89 -14.08
C ASP A 99 -8.95 12.77 -13.06
N ALA A 100 -10.11 12.31 -12.57
CA ALA A 100 -10.88 13.01 -11.55
C ALA A 100 -10.10 13.15 -10.23
N LEU A 101 -9.41 12.09 -9.79
CA LEU A 101 -8.55 12.14 -8.61
C LEU A 101 -7.39 13.13 -8.80
N VAL A 102 -6.69 13.03 -9.93
CA VAL A 102 -5.52 13.85 -10.24
C VAL A 102 -5.89 15.32 -10.35
N ALA A 103 -7.00 15.64 -11.03
CA ALA A 103 -7.52 17.00 -11.10
C ALA A 103 -7.83 17.57 -9.71
N ALA A 104 -8.48 16.77 -8.84
CA ALA A 104 -8.74 17.16 -7.46
C ALA A 104 -7.45 17.38 -6.66
N ALA A 105 -6.44 16.51 -6.83
CA ALA A 105 -5.16 16.61 -6.15
C ALA A 105 -4.35 17.84 -6.60
N VAL A 106 -4.31 18.12 -7.89
CA VAL A 106 -3.67 19.33 -8.45
C VAL A 106 -4.37 20.58 -7.93
N ARG A 107 -5.71 20.60 -7.95
CA ARG A 107 -6.49 21.71 -7.38
C ARG A 107 -6.21 21.88 -5.88
N ALA A 108 -6.16 20.79 -5.12
CA ALA A 108 -5.85 20.85 -3.69
C ALA A 108 -4.43 21.33 -3.39
N ALA A 109 -3.46 21.04 -4.26
CA ALA A 109 -2.08 21.46 -4.09
C ALA A 109 -1.83 22.92 -4.46
N TYR A 110 -2.48 23.42 -5.52
CA TYR A 110 -2.11 24.70 -6.14
C TYR A 110 -3.21 25.75 -6.15
N ALA A 111 -4.49 25.36 -6.05
CA ALA A 111 -5.59 26.33 -6.13
C ALA A 111 -5.78 27.03 -4.77
N PRO A 112 -5.83 28.37 -4.73
CA PRO A 112 -6.01 29.12 -3.48
C PRO A 112 -7.41 28.94 -2.88
N GLU A 113 -8.41 28.54 -3.68
CA GLU A 113 -9.80 28.40 -3.25
C GLU A 113 -10.01 27.26 -2.25
N ALA A 114 -10.96 27.48 -1.33
CA ALA A 114 -11.42 26.45 -0.41
C ALA A 114 -12.13 25.32 -1.17
N LEU A 115 -11.74 24.08 -0.89
CA LEU A 115 -12.41 22.88 -1.39
C LEU A 115 -13.64 22.57 -0.54
N ALA A 116 -14.73 22.17 -1.20
CA ALA A 116 -15.92 21.73 -0.52
C ALA A 116 -15.74 20.30 0.02
N PRO A 117 -16.41 19.91 1.13
CA PRO A 117 -16.36 18.54 1.64
C PRO A 117 -16.73 17.48 0.59
N GLU A 118 -17.67 17.81 -0.31
CA GLU A 118 -18.15 16.93 -1.38
C GLU A 118 -17.08 16.68 -2.45
N ASP A 119 -16.17 17.65 -2.67
CA ASP A 119 -15.01 17.45 -3.55
C ASP A 119 -14.05 16.42 -2.95
N ALA A 120 -13.83 16.48 -1.63
CA ALA A 120 -12.97 15.53 -0.93
C ALA A 120 -13.55 14.11 -0.96
N GLU A 121 -14.86 13.96 -0.78
CA GLU A 121 -15.50 12.65 -0.89
C GLU A 121 -15.47 12.09 -2.30
N ARG A 122 -15.69 12.94 -3.31
CA ARG A 122 -15.55 12.54 -4.72
C ARG A 122 -14.13 12.08 -5.03
N ALA A 123 -13.11 12.79 -4.54
CA ALA A 123 -11.71 12.38 -4.71
C ALA A 123 -11.42 11.03 -4.03
N VAL A 124 -11.94 10.80 -2.82
CA VAL A 124 -11.78 9.51 -2.12
C VAL A 124 -12.46 8.36 -2.88
N ARG A 125 -13.65 8.57 -3.44
CA ARG A 125 -14.32 7.56 -4.29
C ARG A 125 -13.52 7.30 -5.56
N ALA A 126 -13.12 8.35 -6.27
CA ALA A 126 -12.30 8.27 -7.47
C ALA A 126 -10.99 7.50 -7.23
N ALA A 127 -10.31 7.72 -6.09
CA ALA A 127 -9.12 6.96 -5.72
C ALA A 127 -9.39 5.46 -5.58
N ARG A 128 -10.49 5.09 -4.92
CA ARG A 128 -10.88 3.68 -4.73
C ARG A 128 -11.26 3.00 -6.03
N ASP A 129 -11.91 3.72 -6.93
CA ASP A 129 -12.33 3.16 -8.21
C ASP A 129 -11.14 3.06 -9.17
N ALA A 130 -10.25 4.05 -9.18
CA ALA A 130 -9.00 4.02 -9.95
C ALA A 130 -8.09 2.85 -9.52
N ILE A 131 -7.88 2.63 -8.21
CA ILE A 131 -7.05 1.50 -7.77
C ILE A 131 -7.71 0.15 -8.08
N ARG A 132 -9.05 0.07 -8.02
CA ARG A 132 -9.78 -1.15 -8.40
C ARG A 132 -9.61 -1.46 -9.89
N GLY A 133 -9.64 -0.42 -10.74
CA GLY A 133 -9.30 -0.52 -12.16
C GLY A 133 -7.88 -1.02 -12.38
N LEU A 134 -6.89 -0.38 -11.73
CA LEU A 134 -5.48 -0.79 -11.79
C LEU A 134 -5.28 -2.27 -11.40
N ARG A 135 -5.94 -2.73 -10.33
CA ARG A 135 -5.86 -4.13 -9.87
C ARG A 135 -6.46 -5.13 -10.86
N ARG A 136 -7.52 -4.74 -11.59
CA ARG A 136 -8.12 -5.59 -12.62
C ARG A 136 -7.18 -5.76 -13.82
N ASP A 137 -6.48 -4.71 -14.22
CA ASP A 137 -5.61 -4.71 -15.41
C ASP A 137 -4.20 -5.27 -15.15
N ALA A 138 -3.62 -5.04 -13.96
CA ALA A 138 -2.23 -5.39 -13.69
C ALA A 138 -1.93 -6.90 -13.55
N GLY A 139 -2.95 -7.74 -13.32
CA GLY A 139 -2.79 -9.18 -13.06
C GLY A 139 -2.08 -9.49 -11.73
N ALA A 140 -2.50 -10.56 -11.05
CA ALA A 140 -2.09 -10.88 -9.67
C ALA A 140 -0.57 -11.04 -9.44
N LEU A 141 0.20 -11.34 -10.49
CA LEU A 141 1.64 -11.65 -10.39
C LEU A 141 2.54 -10.41 -10.24
N ARG A 142 2.18 -9.24 -10.81
CA ARG A 142 2.97 -8.00 -10.62
C ARG A 142 2.72 -7.36 -9.25
N ALA A 143 1.50 -7.49 -8.74
CA ALA A 143 1.07 -6.98 -7.43
C ALA A 143 1.90 -7.52 -6.26
N LEU A 144 2.39 -8.75 -6.35
CA LEU A 144 3.18 -9.36 -5.28
C LEU A 144 4.60 -8.78 -5.16
N THR A 145 5.19 -8.30 -6.26
CA THR A 145 6.56 -7.75 -6.23
C THR A 145 6.63 -6.30 -5.75
N GLY A 146 5.56 -5.52 -5.90
CA GLY A 146 5.52 -4.11 -5.48
C GLY A 146 5.29 -3.92 -3.98
N ILE A 147 4.48 -4.78 -3.34
CA ILE A 147 4.12 -4.69 -1.91
C ILE A 147 5.35 -4.71 -0.98
N TYR A 148 6.41 -5.44 -1.37
CA TYR A 148 7.66 -5.60 -0.62
C TYR A 148 8.74 -4.57 -0.95
N ARG A 149 8.50 -3.68 -1.91
CA ARG A 149 9.43 -2.59 -2.20
C ARG A 149 9.30 -1.53 -1.10
N PRO A 150 10.38 -1.16 -0.40
CA PRO A 150 10.35 -0.02 0.51
C PRO A 150 10.07 1.24 -0.31
N GLY A 151 8.88 1.82 -0.10
CA GLY A 151 8.54 3.15 -0.61
C GLY A 151 9.13 4.18 0.34
N TRP A 152 10.12 4.92 -0.14
CA TRP A 152 10.68 6.09 0.51
C TRP A 152 9.88 7.32 0.11
#